data_AF-A0A6C2UE29-F1
#
_entry.id   AF-A0A6C2UE29-F1
#
_cell.length_a   1.000
_cell.length_b   1.000
_cell.length_c   1.000
_cell.angle_alpha   90.00
_cell.angle_beta   90.00
_cell.angle_gamma   90.00
#
_symmetry.space_group_name_H-M   'P 1'
#
loop_
_entity.id
_entity.type
_entity.pdbx_description
1 polymer ?
#
loop_
_entity_poly.entity_id
_entity_poly.type
_entity_poly.pdbx_seq_one_letter_code
_entity_poly.pdbx_strand_id
1 'polypeptide(L)' 'MSYREQLLADAHAAIAEFPSRKSEIVDLFTLAVSEIESGESEANEYELFVGSVEAIRKESIPGE' A
#
# COMPACT_ATOMS: atom_id res chain seq x y z
N MET A 1 11.89 -4.11 -8.96
CA MET A 1 11.28 -4.90 -7.88
C MET A 1 10.30 -3.99 -7.17
N SER A 2 9.06 -4.45 -7.00
CA SER A 2 8.10 -3.80 -6.12
C SER A 2 8.57 -3.94 -4.67
N TYR A 3 8.17 -3.00 -3.81
CA TYR A 3 8.52 -3.03 -2.40
C TYR A 3 8.04 -4.33 -1.72
N ARG A 4 6.90 -4.87 -2.15
CA ARG A 4 6.36 -6.17 -1.72
C ARG A 4 7.27 -7.35 -2.05
N GLU A 5 7.86 -7.38 -3.26
CA GLU A 5 8.80 -8.43 -3.67
C GLU A 5 10.08 -8.40 -2.83
N GLN A 6 10.57 -7.20 -2.49
CA GLN A 6 11.72 -7.02 -1.61
C GLN A 6 11.41 -7.52 -0.19
N LEU A 7 10.24 -7.16 0.35
CA LEU A 7 9.78 -7.57 1.67
C LEU A 7 9.67 -9.10 1.79
N LEU A 8 9.24 -9.77 0.73
CA LEU A 8 9.13 -11.23 0.67
C LEU A 8 10.51 -11.90 0.67
N ALA A 9 11.46 -11.36 -0.09
CA ALA A 9 12.84 -11.83 -0.09
C ALA A 9 13.50 -11.69 1.29
N ASP A 10 13.27 -10.57 1.97
CA ASP A 10 13.80 -10.31 3.31
C ASP A 10 13.15 -11.23 4.36
N ALA A 11 11.84 -11.49 4.27
CA ALA A 11 11.16 -12.45 5.13
C ALA A 11 11.69 -13.88 4.95
N HIS A 12 11.97 -14.29 3.70
CA HIS A 12 12.58 -15.58 3.41
C HIS A 12 14.00 -15.69 3.98
N ALA A 13 14.82 -14.63 3.85
CA ALA A 13 16.16 -14.59 4.42
C ALA A 13 16.11 -14.68 5.96
N ALA A 14 15.20 -13.94 6.60
CA ALA A 14 15.01 -13.97 8.05
C ALA A 14 14.55 -15.35 8.55
N ILE A 15 13.68 -16.05 7.81
CA ILE A 15 13.25 -17.42 8.16
C ILE A 15 14.41 -18.41 8.04
N ALA A 16 15.29 -18.23 7.04
CA ALA A 16 16.47 -19.07 6.88
C ALA A 16 17.47 -18.87 8.03
N GLU A 17 17.61 -17.64 8.53
CA GLU A 17 18.48 -17.31 9.67
C GLU A 17 17.87 -17.72 11.02
N PHE A 18 16.54 -17.57 11.18
CA PHE A 18 15.82 -17.83 12.43
C PHE A 18 14.60 -18.74 12.22
N PRO A 19 14.80 -20.03 11.89
CA PRO A 19 13.70 -20.94 11.58
C PRO A 19 12.74 -21.17 12.76
N SER A 20 13.22 -21.03 14.01
CA SER A 20 12.38 -21.12 15.22
C SER A 20 11.43 -19.94 15.39
N ARG A 21 11.67 -18.82 14.71
CA ARG A 21 10.83 -17.61 14.73
C ARG A 21 9.96 -17.46 13.49
N LYS A 22 9.85 -18.51 12.68
CA LYS A 22 9.09 -18.49 11.42
C LYS A 22 7.68 -17.90 11.57
N SER A 23 6.94 -18.28 12.62
CA SER A 23 5.59 -17.76 12.87
C SER A 23 5.59 -16.24 13.04
N GLU A 24 6.47 -15.73 13.93
CA GLU A 24 6.59 -14.31 14.22
C GLU A 24 7.01 -13.49 12.98
N ILE A 25 7.90 -14.04 12.15
CA ILE A 25 8.33 -13.41 10.90
C ILE A 25 7.17 -13.33 9.89
N VAL A 26 6.34 -14.38 9.79
CA VAL A 26 5.16 -14.40 8.92
C VAL A 26 4.10 -13.41 9.41
N ASP A 27 3.90 -13.31 10.72
CA ASP A 27 2.96 -12.36 11.32
C ASP A 27 3.38 -10.90 11.03
N LEU A 28 4.67 -10.59 11.22
CA LEU A 28 5.24 -9.27 10.91
C LEU A 28 5.15 -8.95 9.41
N PHE A 29 5.45 -9.92 8.54
CA PHE A 29 5.31 -9.75 7.10
C PHE A 29 3.87 -9.45 6.70
N THR A 30 2.91 -10.17 7.29
CA THR A 30 1.48 -9.98 7.02
C THR A 30 1.03 -8.58 7.43
N LEU A 31 1.44 -8.11 8.62
CA LEU A 31 1.16 -6.76 9.09
C LEU A 31 1.69 -5.70 8.12
N ALA A 32 2.96 -5.81 7.72
CA ALA A 32 3.58 -4.85 6.82
C ALA A 32 2.90 -4.81 5.43
N VAL A 33 2.49 -5.98 4.90
CA VAL A 33 1.73 -6.03 3.63
C VAL A 33 0.37 -5.36 3.77
N SER A 34 -0.33 -5.57 4.88
CA SER A 34 -1.62 -4.92 5.13
C SER A 34 -1.50 -3.39 5.25
N GLU A 35 -0.43 -2.88 5.86
CA GLU A 35 -0.17 -1.44 5.93
C GLU A 35 0.11 -0.82 4.55
N ILE A 36 0.86 -1.52 3.70
CA ILE A 36 1.12 -1.09 2.31
C ILE A 36 -0.21 -1.03 1.53
N GLU A 37 -1.01 -2.10 1.59
CA GLU A 37 -2.29 -2.16 0.88
C GLU A 37 -3.27 -1.09 1.39
N SER A 38 -3.29 -0.83 2.71
CA SER A 38 -4.10 0.25 3.29
C SER A 38 -3.64 1.63 2.84
N GLY A 39 -2.33 1.88 2.80
CA GLY A 39 -1.77 3.15 2.34
C GLY A 39 -2.01 3.40 0.85
N GLU A 40 -1.91 2.35 0.03
CA GLU A 40 -2.28 2.39 -1.39
C GLU A 40 -3.78 2.64 -1.59
N SER A 41 -4.64 2.04 -0.75
CA SER A 41 -6.08 2.31 -0.75
C SER A 41 -6.39 3.77 -0.41
N GLU A 42 -5.76 4.33 0.63
CA GLU A 42 -5.97 5.71 1.03
C GLU A 42 -5.50 6.70 -0.05
N ALA A 43 -4.34 6.44 -0.68
CA ALA A 43 -3.85 7.24 -1.80
C ALA A 43 -4.82 7.22 -2.99
N ASN A 44 -5.39 6.06 -3.34
CA ASN A 44 -6.39 5.93 -4.39
C ASN A 44 -7.70 6.68 -4.07
N GLU A 45 -8.14 6.66 -2.80
CA GLU A 45 -9.31 7.41 -2.35
C GLU A 45 -9.08 8.93 -2.49
N TYR A 46 -7.90 9.43 -2.10
CA TYR A 46 -7.55 10.83 -2.29
C TYR A 46 -7.50 11.21 -3.78
N GLU A 47 -6.90 10.39 -4.64
CA GLU A 47 -6.84 10.65 -6.09
C GLU A 47 -8.25 10.76 -6.70
N LEU A 48 -9.16 9.84 -6.34
CA LEU A 48 -10.55 9.89 -6.77
C LEU A 48 -11.27 11.14 -6.27
N PHE A 49 -11.02 11.54 -5.02
CA PHE A 49 -11.60 12.74 -4.44
C PHE A 49 -11.08 14.01 -5.12
N VAL A 50 -9.78 14.12 -5.38
CA VAL A 50 -9.20 15.26 -6.11
C VAL A 50 -9.74 15.35 -7.53
N GLY A 51 -9.82 14.23 -8.26
CA GLY A 51 -10.43 14.19 -9.59
C GLY A 51 -11.91 14.63 -9.57
N SER A 52 -12.64 14.29 -8.51
CA SER A 52 -14.02 14.75 -8.31
C SER A 52 -14.10 16.26 -8.04
N VAL A 53 -13.17 16.83 -7.27
CA VAL A 53 -13.09 18.28 -7.04
C VAL A 53 -12.77 19.04 -8.33
N GLU A 54 -11.86 18.53 -9.16
CA GLU A 54 -11.56 19.10 -10.47
C GLU A 54 -12.77 19.04 -11.41
N ALA A 55 -13.50 17.92 -11.41
CA ALA A 55 -14.74 17.77 -12.17
C ALA A 55 -15.81 18.77 -11.72
N ILE A 56 -16.03 18.92 -10.41
CA ILE A 56 -16.98 19.90 -9.85
C ILE A 56 -16.57 21.33 -10.22
N ARG A 57 -15.27 21.67 -10.15
CA ARG A 57 -14.78 22.99 -10.57
C ARG A 57 -15.02 23.25 -12.05
N LYS A 58 -14.86 22.24 -12.91
CA LYS A 58 -15.08 22.35 -14.36
C LYS A 58 -16.56 22.54 -14.70
N GLU A 59 -17.47 21.89 -13.99
CA GLU A 59 -18.93 22.06 -14.15
C GLU A 59 -19.44 23.38 -13.55
N SER A 60 -18.74 23.92 -12.55
CA SER A 60 -19.11 25.17 -11.86
C SER A 60 -18.71 26.46 -12.59
N ILE A 61 -18.11 26.38 -13.79
CA ILE A 61 -17.85 27.54 -14.66
C ILE A 61 -18.82 27.49 -15.86
N PRO A 62 -20.06 27.98 -15.72
CA PRO A 62 -20.89 28.30 -16.86
C PRO A 62 -20.51 29.70 -17.36
N GLY A 63 -19.71 29.77 -18.43
CA GLY A 63 -19.57 30.98 -19.25
C GLY A 63 -18.14 31.50 -19.41
N GLU A 64 -17.51 31.09 -20.51
CA GLU A 64 -16.91 32.04 -21.46
C GLU A 64 -17.47 31.74 -22.85
#